data_AF-A0A512HNE0-F1
#
_entry.id   AF-A0A512HNE0-F1
#
_cell.length_a   1.000
_cell.length_b   1.000
_cell.length_c   1.000
_cell.angle_alpha   90.00
_cell.angle_beta   90.00
_cell.angle_gamma   90.00
#
_symmetry.space_group_name_H-M   'P 1'
#
loop_
_entity.id
_entity.type
_entity.pdbx_description
1 polymer ?
#
loop_
_entity_poly.entity_id
_entity_poly.type
_entity_poly.pdbx_seq_one_letter_code
_entity_poly.pdbx_strand_id
1 'polypeptide(L)'
;MLRTAAHDPVWAFASLITLPFRIWQTVLRVLFILIVALFVVGMGGRFALNDLGYGPGTIPFIALDLVTLLVLAAIVFRVITNPLIIHFGNMEGETHGSARFATDKEMAPLARADTGLLIGRDAKTGKLLRYDGPAHLLTMAPTRTGKGVGTIIPNLLTADRSVICSAAQRHTHFLDSPRMVAVLGRSDFRFADLKRRNVSVFLVLPPDRLSTYSRWLRLLVAQSLTDMARDPAKPAVPVLYLLDEFAALGHLAPVERAMGLMAGYGVQLWPILQDVHQLRATYGQRAGTFLSNAGVLQVFGVNDHDSARLVSDLLGQETVVFQTMSRALDAEKTGITYGEQHTARPLLTPDEVRNLPQNLELLFLAGQRPVVAGELAYYADAEFRGLYDAP
;
A
#
# COMPACT_ATOMS: atom_id res chain seq x y z
N MET A 1 3.28 -35.29 -19.48
CA MET A 1 2.31 -35.76 -20.49
C MET A 1 0.90 -35.96 -19.92
N LEU A 2 0.70 -36.70 -18.83
CA LEU A 2 -0.64 -36.92 -18.23
C LEU A 2 -1.36 -35.62 -17.80
N ARG A 3 -0.65 -34.62 -17.29
CA ARG A 3 -1.24 -33.31 -16.93
C ARG A 3 -1.51 -32.38 -18.13
N THR A 4 -0.70 -32.48 -19.17
CA THR A 4 -0.87 -31.68 -20.40
C THR A 4 -2.04 -32.19 -21.24
N ALA A 5 -2.28 -33.51 -21.25
CA ALA A 5 -3.44 -34.12 -21.89
C ALA A 5 -4.78 -33.81 -21.18
N ALA A 6 -4.74 -33.46 -19.89
CA ALA A 6 -5.93 -33.05 -19.14
C ALA A 6 -6.38 -31.60 -19.46
N HIS A 7 -5.47 -30.75 -19.93
CA HIS A 7 -5.75 -29.35 -20.26
C HIS A 7 -6.15 -29.13 -21.72
N ASP A 8 -5.73 -30.01 -22.64
CA ASP A 8 -6.08 -29.95 -24.07
C ASP A 8 -6.23 -31.37 -24.66
N PRO A 9 -7.43 -31.97 -24.56
CA PRO A 9 -7.68 -33.33 -25.01
C PRO A 9 -7.62 -33.48 -26.54
N VAL A 10 -7.87 -32.40 -27.29
CA VAL A 10 -7.84 -32.40 -28.76
C VAL A 10 -6.40 -32.47 -29.26
N TRP A 11 -5.49 -31.71 -28.64
CA TRP A 11 -4.06 -31.81 -28.95
C TRP A 11 -3.50 -33.19 -28.60
N ALA A 12 -3.89 -33.76 -27.46
CA ALA A 12 -3.45 -35.09 -27.06
C ALA A 12 -3.89 -36.17 -28.05
N PHE A 13 -5.15 -36.12 -28.50
CA PHE A 13 -5.69 -37.06 -29.49
C PHE A 13 -5.05 -36.89 -30.87
N ALA A 14 -4.85 -35.65 -31.34
CA ALA A 14 -4.16 -35.36 -32.59
C ALA A 14 -2.69 -35.81 -32.57
N SER A 15 -2.00 -35.66 -31.43
CA SER A 15 -0.62 -36.12 -31.26
C SER A 15 -0.50 -37.65 -31.28
N LEU A 16 -1.49 -38.37 -30.74
CA LEU A 16 -1.55 -39.83 -30.75
C LEU A 16 -1.79 -40.37 -32.17
N ILE A 17 -2.69 -39.73 -32.93
CA ILE A 17 -3.00 -40.11 -34.32
C ILE A 17 -1.84 -39.79 -35.27
N THR A 18 -1.12 -38.68 -35.05
CA THR A 18 0.00 -38.27 -35.92
C THR A 18 1.34 -38.95 -35.56
N LEU A 19 1.41 -39.67 -34.45
CA LEU A 19 2.57 -40.42 -33.98
C LEU A 19 3.10 -41.42 -35.04
N PRO A 20 2.28 -42.33 -35.63
CA PRO A 20 2.75 -43.25 -36.66
C PRO A 20 3.28 -42.52 -37.91
N PHE A 21 2.70 -41.37 -38.28
CA PHE A 21 3.15 -40.57 -39.41
C PHE A 21 4.47 -39.83 -39.16
N ARG A 22 4.71 -39.33 -37.94
CA ARG A 22 5.98 -38.65 -37.58
C ARG A 22 7.17 -39.61 -37.48
N ILE A 23 6.94 -40.83 -37.00
CA ILE A 23 8.00 -41.85 -36.87
C ILE A 23 8.40 -42.39 -38.25
N TRP A 24 7.45 -42.48 -39.19
CA TRP A 24 7.67 -43.04 -40.54
C TRP A 24 8.80 -42.34 -41.31
N GLN A 25 8.91 -41.00 -41.25
CA GLN A 25 10.00 -40.27 -41.91
C GLN A 25 11.39 -40.59 -41.33
N THR A 26 11.46 -40.79 -40.01
CA THR A 26 12.72 -41.15 -39.34
C THR A 26 13.10 -42.59 -39.64
N VAL A 27 12.12 -43.50 -39.61
CA VAL A 27 12.31 -44.92 -39.97
C VAL A 27 12.78 -45.05 -41.42
N LEU A 28 12.17 -44.32 -42.37
CA LEU A 28 12.60 -44.31 -43.77
C LEU A 28 14.03 -43.78 -43.96
N ARG A 29 14.39 -42.68 -43.30
CA ARG A 29 15.76 -42.13 -43.37
C ARG A 29 16.80 -43.11 -42.82
N VAL A 30 16.47 -43.79 -41.73
CA VAL A 30 17.34 -44.78 -41.10
C VAL A 30 17.47 -46.02 -41.98
N LEU A 31 16.35 -46.53 -42.49
CA LEU A 31 16.34 -47.66 -43.41
C LEU A 31 17.19 -47.36 -44.66
N PHE A 32 17.07 -46.15 -45.20
CA PHE A 32 17.88 -45.69 -46.32
C PHE A 32 19.38 -45.68 -45.98
N ILE A 33 19.77 -45.12 -44.84
CA ILE A 33 21.17 -45.10 -44.39
C ILE A 33 21.72 -46.51 -44.17
N LEU A 34 20.92 -47.41 -43.58
CA LEU A 34 21.30 -48.82 -43.37
C LEU A 34 21.47 -49.57 -44.69
N ILE A 35 20.56 -49.35 -45.66
CA ILE A 35 20.66 -49.94 -47.00
C ILE A 35 21.92 -49.44 -47.71
N VAL A 36 22.19 -48.13 -47.68
CA VAL A 36 23.41 -47.56 -48.28
C VAL A 36 24.67 -48.10 -47.61
N ALA A 37 24.70 -48.20 -46.27
CA ALA A 37 25.84 -48.75 -45.55
C ALA A 37 26.07 -50.24 -45.89
N LEU A 38 25.01 -51.05 -45.94
CA LEU A 38 25.09 -52.46 -46.32
C LEU A 38 25.57 -52.63 -47.77
N PHE A 39 25.09 -51.78 -48.68
CA PHE A 39 25.45 -51.86 -50.09
C PHE A 39 26.88 -51.40 -50.36
N VAL A 40 27.30 -50.28 -49.79
CA VAL A 40 28.63 -49.69 -50.01
C VAL A 40 29.72 -50.46 -49.28
N VAL A 41 29.52 -50.71 -47.97
CA VAL A 41 30.56 -51.34 -47.13
C VAL A 41 30.49 -52.86 -47.24
N GLY A 42 29.30 -53.44 -47.13
CA GLY A 42 29.11 -54.88 -47.23
C GLY A 42 29.30 -55.38 -48.66
N MET A 43 28.43 -54.97 -49.57
CA MET A 43 28.42 -55.53 -50.93
C MET A 43 29.60 -55.04 -51.78
N GLY A 44 29.92 -53.74 -51.73
CA GLY A 44 31.07 -53.14 -52.42
C GLY A 44 32.41 -53.66 -51.90
N GLY A 45 32.56 -53.80 -50.58
CA GLY A 45 33.76 -54.38 -49.97
C GLY A 45 33.92 -55.86 -50.31
N ARG A 46 32.83 -56.65 -50.31
CA ARG A 46 32.87 -58.07 -50.71
C ARG A 46 33.20 -58.24 -52.19
N PHE A 47 32.71 -57.36 -53.05
CA PHE A 47 33.05 -57.35 -54.47
C PHE A 47 34.55 -57.07 -54.68
N ALA A 48 35.09 -56.05 -54.01
CA ALA A 48 36.51 -55.72 -54.07
C ALA A 48 37.42 -56.85 -53.54
N LEU A 49 37.02 -57.52 -52.44
CA LEU A 49 37.76 -58.66 -51.90
C LEU A 49 37.74 -59.87 -52.83
N ASN A 50 36.62 -60.14 -53.49
CA ASN A 50 36.53 -61.21 -54.49
C ASN A 50 37.43 -60.92 -55.71
N ASP A 51 37.49 -59.68 -56.17
CA ASP A 51 38.33 -59.27 -57.31
C ASP A 51 39.84 -59.34 -56.96
N LEU A 52 40.18 -59.18 -55.69
CA LEU A 52 41.52 -59.38 -55.12
C LEU A 52 41.85 -60.87 -54.85
N GLY A 53 40.96 -61.80 -55.20
CA GLY A 53 41.17 -63.25 -55.07
C GLY A 53 40.81 -63.85 -53.70
N TYR A 54 40.20 -63.07 -52.80
CA TYR A 54 39.76 -63.55 -51.49
C TYR A 54 38.30 -64.02 -51.54
N GLY A 55 38.11 -65.34 -51.58
CA GLY A 55 36.78 -65.95 -51.59
C GLY A 55 36.07 -65.97 -50.23
N PRO A 56 34.77 -66.33 -50.23
CA PRO A 56 33.98 -66.48 -49.01
C PRO A 56 34.63 -67.48 -48.03
N GLY A 57 34.84 -67.06 -46.79
CA GLY A 57 35.46 -67.88 -45.73
C GLY A 57 36.93 -67.58 -45.45
N THR A 58 37.58 -66.72 -46.25
CA THR A 58 38.92 -66.21 -45.93
C THR A 58 38.88 -65.19 -44.80
N ILE A 59 39.99 -65.08 -44.04
CA ILE A 59 40.09 -64.15 -42.89
C ILE A 59 39.71 -62.70 -43.26
N PRO A 60 40.15 -62.13 -44.40
CA PRO A 60 39.76 -60.77 -44.78
C PRO A 60 38.25 -60.60 -45.02
N PHE A 61 37.60 -61.63 -45.58
CA PHE A 61 36.17 -61.62 -45.85
C PHE A 61 35.36 -61.64 -44.55
N ILE A 62 35.76 -62.48 -43.59
CA ILE A 62 35.14 -62.56 -42.26
C ILE A 62 35.35 -61.26 -41.48
N ALA A 63 36.54 -60.66 -41.57
CA ALA A 63 36.85 -59.39 -40.94
C ALA A 63 35.98 -58.24 -41.48
N LEU A 64 35.78 -58.17 -42.80
CA LEU A 64 34.91 -57.18 -43.42
C LEU A 64 33.44 -57.34 -42.97
N ASP A 65 32.95 -58.57 -42.91
CA ASP A 65 31.60 -58.87 -42.46
C ASP A 65 31.38 -58.47 -41.00
N LEU A 66 32.36 -58.74 -40.13
CA LEU A 66 32.31 -58.35 -38.73
C LEU A 66 32.31 -56.83 -38.58
N VAL A 67 33.15 -56.11 -39.33
CA VAL A 67 33.18 -54.64 -39.32
C VAL A 67 31.86 -54.06 -39.82
N THR A 68 31.31 -54.62 -40.89
CA THR A 68 30.02 -54.19 -41.44
C THR A 68 28.90 -54.39 -40.41
N LEU A 69 28.88 -55.54 -39.72
CA LEU A 69 27.93 -55.82 -38.66
C LEU A 69 28.07 -54.83 -37.48
N LEU A 70 29.29 -54.53 -37.06
CA LEU A 70 29.56 -53.56 -35.98
C LEU A 70 29.12 -52.15 -36.36
N VAL A 71 29.36 -51.72 -37.60
CA VAL A 71 28.91 -50.41 -38.10
C VAL A 71 27.38 -50.34 -38.14
N LEU A 72 26.72 -51.38 -38.64
CA LEU A 72 25.26 -51.46 -38.65
C LEU A 72 24.70 -51.43 -37.22
N ALA A 73 25.27 -52.21 -36.30
CA ALA A 73 24.88 -52.23 -34.89
C ALA A 73 25.07 -50.86 -34.23
N ALA A 74 26.17 -50.15 -34.51
CA ALA A 74 26.42 -48.82 -33.98
C ALA A 74 25.44 -47.76 -34.53
N ILE A 75 25.06 -47.85 -35.81
CA ILE A 75 24.06 -46.96 -36.42
C ILE A 75 22.69 -47.23 -35.79
N VAL A 76 22.27 -48.49 -35.68
CA VAL A 76 21.00 -48.87 -35.04
C VAL A 76 20.98 -48.42 -33.58
N PHE A 77 22.06 -48.69 -32.83
CA PHE A 77 22.20 -48.24 -31.45
C PHE A 77 22.05 -46.73 -31.34
N ARG A 78 22.80 -45.95 -32.15
CA ARG A 78 22.73 -44.49 -32.16
C ARG A 78 21.33 -43.96 -32.51
N VAL A 79 20.66 -44.58 -33.46
CA VAL A 79 19.29 -44.21 -33.89
C VAL A 79 18.27 -44.49 -32.80
N ILE A 80 18.41 -45.57 -32.04
CA ILE A 80 17.53 -45.90 -30.92
C ILE A 80 17.84 -45.03 -29.71
N THR A 81 19.12 -44.79 -29.40
CA THR A 81 19.51 -44.01 -28.21
C THR A 81 19.28 -42.53 -28.38
N ASN A 82 19.45 -41.95 -29.57
CA ASN A 82 19.29 -40.50 -29.76
C ASN A 82 17.88 -39.97 -29.39
N PRO A 83 16.76 -40.58 -29.81
CA PRO A 83 15.44 -40.17 -29.34
C PRO A 83 15.24 -40.45 -27.86
N LEU A 84 15.82 -41.51 -27.29
CA LEU A 84 15.79 -41.77 -25.84
C LEU A 84 16.56 -40.70 -25.04
N ILE A 85 17.73 -40.27 -25.51
CA ILE A 85 18.53 -39.19 -24.89
C ILE A 85 17.82 -37.84 -25.04
N ILE A 86 17.16 -37.57 -26.17
CA ILE A 86 16.42 -36.31 -26.34
C ILE A 86 15.12 -36.31 -25.53
N HIS A 87 14.46 -37.46 -25.37
CA HIS A 87 13.18 -37.57 -24.66
C HIS A 87 13.33 -37.77 -23.14
N PHE A 88 14.44 -38.37 -22.68
CA PHE A 88 14.70 -38.67 -21.26
C PHE A 88 16.01 -38.07 -20.71
N GLY A 89 16.89 -37.51 -21.55
CA GLY A 89 18.22 -37.04 -21.16
C GLY A 89 18.29 -35.66 -20.53
N ASN A 90 17.16 -35.06 -20.13
CA ASN A 90 17.13 -33.99 -19.13
C ASN A 90 16.08 -34.35 -18.08
N MET A 91 16.43 -35.32 -17.22
CA MET A 91 15.71 -35.65 -16.00
C MET A 91 16.42 -35.10 -14.75
N GLU A 92 17.09 -33.95 -14.84
CA GLU A 92 17.18 -33.07 -13.67
C GLU A 92 15.86 -32.33 -13.57
N GLY A 93 14.91 -32.95 -12.86
CA GLY A 93 13.62 -32.36 -12.59
C GLY A 93 13.80 -31.05 -11.84
N GLU A 94 13.53 -29.93 -12.50
CA GLU A 94 13.38 -28.62 -11.88
C GLU A 94 12.06 -28.57 -11.07
N THR A 95 11.86 -29.55 -10.18
CA THR A 95 10.62 -29.75 -9.42
C THR A 95 10.37 -28.63 -8.42
N HIS A 96 11.41 -27.90 -8.03
CA HIS A 96 11.37 -26.85 -7.00
C HIS A 96 11.93 -25.49 -7.47
N GLY A 97 12.22 -25.34 -8.77
CA GLY A 97 12.68 -24.10 -9.40
C GLY A 97 14.11 -24.16 -9.96
N SER A 98 14.36 -23.40 -11.03
CA SER A 98 15.63 -23.35 -11.77
C SER A 98 16.28 -21.98 -11.81
N ALA A 99 16.02 -21.19 -10.77
CA ALA A 99 16.60 -19.86 -10.63
C ALA A 99 18.13 -19.95 -10.68
N ARG A 100 18.74 -19.20 -11.59
CA ARG A 100 20.18 -19.02 -11.71
C ARG A 100 20.51 -17.56 -11.90
N PHE A 101 21.75 -17.19 -11.57
CA PHE A 101 22.26 -15.88 -11.92
C PHE A 101 22.41 -15.72 -13.44
N ALA A 102 22.34 -14.48 -13.89
CA ALA A 102 22.54 -14.14 -15.29
C ALA A 102 23.95 -14.53 -15.75
N THR A 103 24.04 -15.04 -16.97
CA THR A 103 25.30 -15.31 -17.66
C THR A 103 25.91 -14.01 -18.18
N ASP A 104 27.20 -14.03 -18.49
CA ASP A 104 27.91 -12.86 -19.01
C ASP A 104 27.30 -12.38 -20.34
N LYS A 105 26.74 -13.29 -21.15
CA LYS A 105 26.01 -12.97 -22.38
C LYS A 105 24.70 -12.22 -22.11
N GLU A 106 23.98 -12.60 -21.04
CA GLU A 106 22.73 -11.95 -20.62
C GLU A 106 23.00 -10.59 -19.96
N MET A 107 24.14 -10.42 -19.29
CA MET A 107 24.58 -9.16 -18.68
C MET A 107 25.21 -8.18 -19.67
N ALA A 108 25.69 -8.66 -20.82
CA ALA A 108 26.40 -7.85 -21.82
C ALA A 108 25.66 -6.58 -22.27
N PRO A 109 24.32 -6.56 -22.47
CA PRO A 109 23.62 -5.34 -22.84
C PRO A 109 23.72 -4.24 -21.77
N LEU A 110 23.66 -4.62 -20.49
CA LEU A 110 23.76 -3.68 -19.37
C LEU A 110 25.20 -3.17 -19.18
N ALA A 111 26.19 -4.01 -19.46
CA ALA A 111 27.61 -3.68 -19.31
C ALA A 111 28.21 -2.91 -20.49
N ARG A 112 27.52 -2.88 -21.64
CA ARG A 112 27.92 -2.14 -22.85
C ARG A 112 27.18 -0.81 -23.02
N ALA A 113 26.13 -0.57 -22.23
CA ALA A 113 25.42 0.69 -22.28
C ALA A 113 26.33 1.81 -21.74
N ASP A 114 26.56 2.83 -22.57
CA ASP A 114 27.34 4.02 -22.20
C ASP A 114 26.47 5.09 -21.52
N THR A 115 25.18 5.10 -21.84
CA THR A 115 24.14 6.01 -21.35
C THR A 115 23.20 5.32 -20.38
N GLY A 116 22.40 6.10 -19.65
CA GLY A 116 21.38 5.57 -18.73
C GLY A 116 21.83 5.43 -17.27
N LEU A 117 20.87 4.97 -16.46
CA LEU A 117 20.97 4.95 -15.00
C LEU A 117 21.89 3.83 -14.52
N LEU A 118 22.81 4.15 -13.62
CA LEU A 118 23.72 3.20 -13.03
C LEU A 118 22.97 2.30 -12.03
N ILE A 119 22.93 1.00 -12.30
CA ILE A 119 22.24 0.02 -11.45
C ILE A 119 23.19 -0.88 -10.66
N GLY A 120 24.49 -0.84 -10.98
CA GLY A 120 25.49 -1.57 -10.21
C GLY A 120 26.80 -1.75 -10.97
N ARG A 121 27.56 -2.75 -10.53
CA ARG A 121 28.82 -3.16 -11.13
C ARG A 121 28.85 -4.67 -11.24
N ASP A 122 29.25 -5.19 -12.38
CA ASP A 122 29.48 -6.60 -12.57
C ASP A 122 30.62 -7.06 -11.66
N ALA A 123 30.34 -8.04 -10.80
CA ALA A 123 31.29 -8.57 -9.83
C ALA A 123 32.48 -9.29 -10.49
N LYS A 124 32.29 -9.85 -11.71
CA LYS A 124 33.35 -10.60 -12.40
C LYS A 124 34.26 -9.69 -13.19
N THR A 125 33.68 -8.80 -14.00
CA THR A 125 34.43 -7.96 -14.93
C THR A 125 34.75 -6.57 -14.38
N GLY A 126 34.11 -6.17 -13.28
CA GLY A 126 34.23 -4.83 -12.70
C GLY A 126 33.58 -3.72 -13.52
N LYS A 127 32.90 -4.05 -14.64
CA LYS A 127 32.24 -3.08 -15.51
C LYS A 127 30.98 -2.51 -14.86
N LEU A 128 30.70 -1.24 -15.13
CA LEU A 128 29.48 -0.60 -14.69
C LEU A 128 28.29 -1.19 -15.45
N LEU A 129 27.18 -1.37 -14.75
CA LEU A 129 25.92 -1.84 -15.30
C LEU A 129 24.96 -0.67 -15.39
N ARG A 130 24.49 -0.37 -16.60
CA ARG A 130 23.55 0.73 -16.84
C ARG A 130 22.23 0.21 -17.40
N TYR A 131 21.16 0.88 -17.00
CA TYR A 131 19.81 0.66 -17.50
C TYR A 131 19.33 1.91 -18.22
N ASP A 132 19.08 1.80 -19.52
CA ASP A 132 18.58 2.90 -20.37
C ASP A 132 17.16 2.63 -20.90
N GLY A 133 16.44 1.70 -20.26
CA GLY A 133 15.05 1.41 -20.62
C GLY A 133 14.05 2.44 -20.07
N PRO A 134 12.83 2.50 -20.62
CA PRO A 134 11.82 3.46 -20.20
C PRO A 134 11.09 3.08 -18.89
N ALA A 135 11.33 1.88 -18.34
CA ALA A 135 10.61 1.42 -17.16
C ALA A 135 11.14 2.06 -15.87
N HIS A 136 10.30 2.06 -14.82
CA HIS A 136 10.67 2.59 -13.50
C HIS A 136 11.69 1.70 -12.79
N LEU A 137 12.63 2.32 -12.06
CA LEU A 137 13.54 1.61 -11.15
C LEU A 137 13.02 1.69 -9.72
N LEU A 138 13.06 0.55 -9.02
CA LEU A 138 12.84 0.46 -7.58
C LEU A 138 14.12 -0.05 -6.91
N THR A 139 14.63 0.67 -5.91
CA THR A 139 15.74 0.20 -5.07
C THR A 139 15.25 -0.10 -3.66
N MET A 140 15.30 -1.38 -3.27
CA MET A 140 15.03 -1.81 -1.90
C MET A 140 16.34 -1.84 -1.11
N ALA A 141 16.54 -0.86 -0.22
CA ALA A 141 17.73 -0.75 0.59
C ALA A 141 17.36 -0.36 2.03
N PRO A 142 17.62 -1.24 3.03
CA PRO A 142 17.39 -0.96 4.44
C PRO A 142 18.15 0.27 4.95
N THR A 143 17.87 0.73 6.16
CA THR A 143 18.62 1.86 6.75
C THR A 143 20.09 1.49 6.93
N ARG A 144 20.99 2.46 6.72
CA ARG A 144 22.45 2.33 6.85
C ARG A 144 23.14 1.33 5.90
N THR A 145 22.50 0.90 4.81
CA THR A 145 23.12 0.01 3.79
C THR A 145 23.82 0.75 2.65
N GLY A 146 23.99 2.07 2.77
CA GLY A 146 24.76 2.85 1.79
C GLY A 146 24.01 3.25 0.52
N LYS A 147 22.67 3.20 0.46
CA LYS A 147 21.89 3.61 -0.74
C LYS A 147 22.27 5.00 -1.29
N GLY A 148 22.64 5.94 -0.42
CA GLY A 148 23.13 7.26 -0.83
C GLY A 148 24.40 7.15 -1.65
N VAL A 149 25.43 6.53 -1.07
CA VAL A 149 26.77 6.43 -1.66
C VAL A 149 26.83 5.43 -2.82
N GLY A 150 26.08 4.33 -2.74
CA GLY A 150 26.17 3.23 -3.70
C GLY A 150 25.26 3.33 -4.93
N THR A 151 24.15 4.08 -4.85
CA THR A 151 23.23 4.22 -6.00
C THR A 151 22.84 5.67 -6.28
N ILE A 152 22.42 6.45 -5.28
CA ILE A 152 21.88 7.81 -5.52
C ILE A 152 22.98 8.74 -6.04
N ILE A 153 24.05 8.97 -5.28
CA ILE A 153 25.12 9.92 -5.62
C ILE A 153 25.81 9.55 -6.95
N PRO A 154 26.20 8.29 -7.22
CA PRO A 154 26.78 7.91 -8.52
C PRO A 154 25.86 8.21 -9.72
N ASN A 155 24.54 8.02 -9.57
CA ASN A 155 23.59 8.40 -10.60
C ASN A 155 23.51 9.92 -10.76
N LEU A 156 23.48 10.71 -9.69
CA LEU A 156 23.48 12.17 -9.79
C LEU A 156 24.74 12.73 -10.46
N LEU A 157 25.88 12.05 -10.31
CA LEU A 157 27.15 12.46 -10.92
C LEU A 157 27.26 12.06 -12.40
N THR A 158 26.54 11.03 -12.84
CA THR A 158 26.71 10.44 -14.19
C THR A 158 25.43 10.45 -15.03
N ALA A 159 24.32 10.96 -14.50
CA ALA A 159 23.06 11.04 -15.22
C ALA A 159 23.17 12.02 -16.38
N ASP A 160 22.82 11.52 -17.56
CA ASP A 160 22.72 12.22 -18.83
C ASP A 160 21.33 12.84 -19.05
N ARG A 161 20.59 13.10 -17.96
CA ARG A 161 19.19 13.52 -17.97
C ARG A 161 18.85 14.45 -16.82
N SER A 162 17.78 15.22 -16.98
CA SER A 162 17.24 16.06 -15.91
C SER A 162 16.77 15.20 -14.74
N VAL A 163 17.24 15.52 -13.52
CA VAL A 163 16.89 14.80 -12.29
C VAL A 163 16.22 15.73 -11.31
N ILE A 164 15.07 15.32 -10.75
CA ILE A 164 14.42 15.99 -9.63
C ILE A 164 14.67 15.15 -8.37
N CYS A 165 15.45 15.67 -7.44
CA CYS A 165 15.75 15.00 -6.17
C CYS A 165 14.85 15.49 -5.04
N SER A 166 14.10 14.60 -4.39
CA SER A 166 13.38 14.90 -3.15
C SER A 166 14.05 14.18 -1.98
N ALA A 167 14.89 14.90 -1.22
CA ALA A 167 15.58 14.39 -0.03
C ALA A 167 14.92 14.88 1.27
N ALA A 168 15.24 14.25 2.40
CA ALA A 168 14.80 14.68 3.74
C ALA A 168 15.08 16.17 4.01
N GLN A 169 16.12 16.75 3.39
CA GLN A 169 16.42 18.18 3.42
C GLN A 169 15.23 19.05 2.96
N ARG A 170 14.49 18.65 1.92
CA ARG A 170 13.27 19.36 1.50
C ARG A 170 12.19 19.33 2.57
N HIS A 171 12.19 18.30 3.41
CA HIS A 171 11.25 18.16 4.51
C HIS A 171 11.66 18.96 5.75
N THR A 172 12.96 19.19 5.95
CA THR A 172 13.54 19.86 7.12
C THR A 172 14.04 21.28 6.89
N HIS A 173 14.01 21.81 5.65
CA HIS A 173 14.51 23.15 5.32
C HIS A 173 13.87 24.29 6.13
N PHE A 174 12.68 24.09 6.69
CA PHE A 174 12.08 25.07 7.61
C PHE A 174 12.92 25.31 8.88
N LEU A 175 13.79 24.35 9.25
CA LEU A 175 14.72 24.45 10.37
C LEU A 175 15.89 25.39 10.07
N ASP A 176 16.21 25.64 8.80
CA ASP A 176 17.33 26.50 8.40
C ASP A 176 17.01 28.00 8.60
N SER A 177 15.75 28.33 8.88
CA SER A 177 15.31 29.70 9.20
C SER A 177 16.00 30.20 10.48
N PRO A 178 16.69 31.36 10.47
CA PRO A 178 17.38 31.89 11.65
C PRO A 178 16.48 32.03 12.88
N ARG A 179 15.19 32.37 12.66
CA ARG A 179 14.19 32.45 13.72
C ARG A 179 13.88 31.08 14.33
N MET A 180 13.77 30.04 13.50
CA MET A 180 13.51 28.68 13.97
C MET A 180 14.71 28.12 14.72
N VAL A 181 15.93 28.36 14.23
CA VAL A 181 17.17 28.00 14.94
C VAL A 181 17.23 28.67 16.32
N ALA A 182 16.88 29.95 16.42
CA ALA A 182 16.85 30.66 17.70
C ALA A 182 15.81 30.07 18.66
N VAL A 183 14.60 29.79 18.19
CA VAL A 183 13.51 29.18 19.01
C VAL A 183 13.87 27.77 19.47
N LEU A 184 14.55 26.98 18.63
CA LEU A 184 14.92 25.60 18.95
C LEU A 184 16.27 25.49 19.68
N GLY A 185 17.02 26.58 19.82
CA GLY A 185 18.38 26.56 20.38
C GLY A 185 18.44 26.25 21.88
N ARG A 186 17.36 26.48 22.62
CA ARG A 186 17.27 26.21 24.07
C ARG A 186 15.84 25.89 24.47
N SER A 187 15.68 25.00 25.45
CA SER A 187 14.40 24.75 26.13
C SER A 187 14.60 24.82 27.65
N ASP A 188 13.71 25.52 28.34
CA ASP A 188 13.72 25.66 29.80
C ASP A 188 12.80 24.65 30.52
N PHE A 189 12.03 23.87 29.75
CA PHE A 189 11.13 22.85 30.26
C PHE A 189 11.15 21.60 29.37
N ARG A 190 10.63 20.50 29.90
CA ARG A 190 10.29 19.28 29.14
C ARG A 190 8.78 19.14 29.12
N PHE A 191 8.23 18.55 28.06
CA PHE A 191 6.78 18.33 28.01
C PHE A 191 6.28 17.55 29.21
N ALA A 192 6.98 16.50 29.66
CA ALA A 192 6.61 15.74 30.87
C ALA A 192 6.45 16.59 32.15
N ASP A 193 7.07 17.79 32.23
CA ASP A 193 6.93 18.68 33.38
C ASP A 193 5.51 19.24 33.52
N LEU A 194 4.72 19.28 32.43
CA LEU A 194 3.31 19.68 32.41
C LEU A 194 2.43 18.81 33.32
N LYS A 195 2.84 17.56 33.60
CA LYS A 195 2.12 16.68 34.55
C LYS A 195 2.39 17.01 36.02
N ARG A 196 3.39 17.86 36.31
CA ARG A 196 3.88 18.13 37.67
C ARG A 196 3.79 19.59 38.05
N ARG A 197 3.80 20.50 37.08
CA ARG A 197 3.79 21.95 37.27
C ARG A 197 2.65 22.56 36.47
N ASN A 198 2.01 23.58 37.03
CA ASN A 198 1.02 24.37 36.32
C ASN A 198 1.75 25.34 35.38
N VAL A 199 1.84 24.98 34.10
CA VAL A 199 2.55 25.75 33.06
C VAL A 199 1.65 25.79 31.82
N SER A 200 1.49 26.97 31.25
CA SER A 200 0.81 27.15 29.96
C SER A 200 1.84 27.31 28.85
N VAL A 201 1.70 26.53 27.78
CA VAL A 201 2.58 26.58 26.60
C VAL A 201 1.76 27.04 25.41
N PHE A 202 2.10 28.21 24.87
CA PHE A 202 1.45 28.78 23.70
C PHE A 202 2.29 28.51 22.44
N LEU A 203 1.72 27.76 21.50
CA LEU A 203 2.33 27.51 20.19
C LEU A 203 1.70 28.43 19.14
N VAL A 204 2.22 29.65 19.04
CA VAL A 204 1.63 30.70 18.20
C VAL A 204 2.29 30.73 16.83
N LEU A 205 1.50 30.51 15.78
CA LEU A 205 1.92 30.71 14.40
C LEU A 205 1.00 31.74 13.71
N PRO A 206 1.58 32.77 13.06
CA PRO A 206 0.80 33.66 12.22
C PRO A 206 0.08 32.89 11.09
N PRO A 207 -1.16 33.26 10.72
CA PRO A 207 -1.91 32.59 9.66
C PRO A 207 -1.18 32.52 8.32
N ASP A 208 -0.45 33.58 7.93
CA ASP A 208 0.36 33.64 6.70
C ASP A 208 1.55 32.67 6.70
N ARG A 209 1.92 32.14 7.88
CA ARG A 209 3.06 31.25 8.10
C ARG A 209 2.68 29.83 8.46
N LEU A 210 1.39 29.57 8.68
CA LEU A 210 0.89 28.27 9.11
C LEU A 210 1.27 27.17 8.13
N SER A 211 1.12 27.38 6.82
CA SER A 211 1.48 26.37 5.81
C SER A 211 2.98 26.01 5.85
N THR A 212 3.84 27.01 6.01
CA THR A 212 5.31 26.87 6.00
C THR A 212 5.83 26.14 7.24
N TYR A 213 5.28 26.47 8.41
CA TYR A 213 5.73 25.95 9.71
C TYR A 213 4.78 24.92 10.34
N SER A 214 3.73 24.50 9.63
CA SER A 214 2.80 23.44 10.03
C SER A 214 3.54 22.17 10.47
N ARG A 215 4.64 21.82 9.78
CA ARG A 215 5.48 20.67 10.10
C ARG A 215 6.13 20.77 11.48
N TRP A 216 6.58 21.96 11.87
CA TRP A 216 7.14 22.22 13.20
C TRP A 216 6.06 22.08 14.27
N LEU A 217 4.90 22.71 14.06
CA LEU A 217 3.76 22.63 14.99
C LEU A 217 3.32 21.17 15.20
N ARG A 218 3.16 20.43 14.09
CA ARG A 218 2.85 18.99 14.10
C ARG A 218 3.88 18.19 14.89
N LEU A 219 5.16 18.49 14.72
CA LEU A 219 6.24 17.80 15.43
C LEU A 219 6.19 18.08 16.93
N LEU A 220 5.97 19.34 17.35
CA LEU A 220 5.85 19.68 18.77
C LEU A 220 4.66 18.98 19.43
N VAL A 221 3.47 19.00 18.80
CA VAL A 221 2.28 18.32 19.33
C VAL A 221 2.46 16.81 19.37
N ALA A 222 3.05 16.21 18.33
CA ALA A 222 3.32 14.78 18.30
C ALA A 222 4.34 14.36 19.36
N GLN A 223 5.40 15.13 19.53
CA GLN A 223 6.45 14.89 20.52
C GLN A 223 5.91 15.04 21.94
N SER A 224 5.14 16.09 22.21
CA SER A 224 4.56 16.32 23.53
C SER A 224 3.60 15.21 23.93
N LEU A 225 2.70 14.78 23.03
CA LEU A 225 1.79 13.65 23.27
C LEU A 225 2.55 12.34 23.51
N THR A 226 3.65 12.13 22.78
CA THR A 226 4.50 10.95 22.96
C THR A 226 5.20 10.97 24.33
N ASP A 227 5.70 12.12 24.76
CA ASP A 227 6.33 12.27 26.08
C ASP A 227 5.30 12.12 27.22
N MET A 228 4.07 12.62 27.02
CA MET A 228 2.94 12.37 27.94
C MET A 228 2.63 10.89 28.09
N ALA A 229 2.65 10.13 26.99
CA ALA A 229 2.36 8.69 26.99
C ALA A 229 3.48 7.86 27.64
N ARG A 230 4.73 8.32 27.53
CA ARG A 230 5.90 7.64 28.13
C ARG A 230 5.96 7.79 29.64
N ASP A 231 5.46 8.91 30.15
CA ASP A 231 5.45 9.17 31.58
C ASP A 231 4.21 8.54 32.24
N PRO A 232 4.38 7.52 33.10
CA PRO A 232 3.26 6.85 33.75
C PRO A 232 2.56 7.71 34.82
N ALA A 233 3.15 8.85 35.20
CA ALA A 233 2.53 9.75 36.18
C ALA A 233 1.16 10.22 35.68
N LYS A 234 0.14 10.13 36.55
CA LYS A 234 -1.19 10.68 36.30
C LYS A 234 -1.35 11.95 37.13
N PRO A 235 -1.41 13.15 36.51
CA PRO A 235 -1.66 14.39 37.24
C PRO A 235 -3.08 14.38 37.85
N ALA A 236 -3.27 15.17 38.91
CA ALA A 236 -4.58 15.34 39.54
C ALA A 236 -5.60 15.98 38.59
N VAL A 237 -5.15 16.92 37.76
CA VAL A 237 -5.91 17.53 36.69
C VAL A 237 -5.24 17.17 35.36
N PRO A 238 -5.99 16.68 34.35
CA PRO A 238 -5.41 16.35 33.05
C PRO A 238 -4.71 17.54 32.38
N VAL A 239 -3.63 17.28 31.67
CA VAL A 239 -2.98 18.29 30.81
C VAL A 239 -3.87 18.55 29.61
N LEU A 240 -4.36 19.78 29.48
CA LEU A 240 -5.26 20.20 28.41
C LEU A 240 -4.49 20.57 27.13
N TYR A 241 -4.95 20.03 26.01
CA TYR A 241 -4.52 20.40 24.66
C TYR A 241 -5.68 21.11 23.96
N LEU A 242 -5.64 22.43 23.95
CA LEU A 242 -6.56 23.27 23.18
C LEU A 242 -6.02 23.41 21.75
N LEU A 243 -6.76 22.93 20.74
CA LEU A 243 -6.32 22.90 19.35
C LEU A 243 -7.32 23.67 18.48
N ASP A 244 -7.16 25.00 18.43
CA ASP A 244 -8.06 25.97 17.77
C ASP A 244 -8.27 25.69 16.26
N GLU A 245 -7.20 25.39 15.54
CA GLU A 245 -7.25 25.00 14.12
C GLU A 245 -6.80 23.54 13.99
N PHE A 246 -7.61 22.62 14.50
CA PHE A 246 -7.24 21.20 14.53
C PHE A 246 -7.00 20.62 13.13
N ALA A 247 -7.76 21.07 12.13
CA ALA A 247 -7.64 20.61 10.74
C ALA A 247 -6.27 20.97 10.13
N ALA A 248 -5.67 22.11 10.50
CA ALA A 248 -4.33 22.49 10.04
C ALA A 248 -3.23 21.53 10.50
N LEU A 249 -3.45 20.80 11.60
CA LEU A 249 -2.52 19.79 12.05
C LEU A 249 -2.51 18.58 11.14
N GLY A 250 -3.53 18.37 10.30
CA GLY A 250 -3.69 17.19 9.45
C GLY A 250 -3.66 15.87 10.22
N HIS A 251 -3.52 14.74 9.52
CA HIS A 251 -3.51 13.44 10.21
C HIS A 251 -2.29 13.29 11.12
N LEU A 252 -2.54 13.08 12.41
CA LEU A 252 -1.54 12.78 13.43
C LEU A 252 -1.93 11.50 14.17
N ALA A 253 -1.19 10.43 13.92
CA ALA A 253 -1.37 9.15 14.62
C ALA A 253 -1.26 9.25 16.16
N PRO A 254 -0.38 10.10 16.76
CA PRO A 254 -0.37 10.30 18.22
C PRO A 254 -1.68 10.89 18.76
N VAL A 255 -2.31 11.82 18.04
CA VAL A 255 -3.60 12.41 18.44
C VAL A 255 -4.72 11.38 18.34
N GLU A 256 -4.76 10.62 17.25
CA GLU A 256 -5.76 9.57 17.04
C GLU A 256 -5.71 8.52 18.17
N ARG A 257 -4.51 8.08 18.54
CA ARG A 257 -4.32 7.19 19.70
C ARG A 257 -4.71 7.85 21.01
N ALA A 258 -4.49 9.17 21.13
CA ALA A 258 -4.80 9.89 22.34
C ALA A 258 -6.29 9.98 22.62
N MET A 259 -7.12 10.16 21.58
CA MET A 259 -8.58 10.13 21.72
C MET A 259 -9.11 8.79 22.24
N GLY A 260 -8.49 7.67 21.88
CA GLY A 260 -8.96 6.34 22.31
C GLY A 260 -8.43 5.87 23.67
N LEU A 261 -7.27 6.35 24.12
CA LEU A 261 -6.53 5.74 25.23
C LEU A 261 -5.96 6.71 26.27
N MET A 262 -5.80 8.01 25.96
CA MET A 262 -4.97 8.91 26.77
C MET A 262 -5.68 9.61 27.94
N ALA A 263 -6.99 9.44 28.09
CA ALA A 263 -7.69 9.81 29.34
C ALA A 263 -7.05 9.09 30.56
N GLY A 264 -6.55 7.86 30.37
CA GLY A 264 -5.81 7.11 31.38
C GLY A 264 -4.44 7.69 31.72
N TYR A 265 -3.81 8.41 30.79
CA TYR A 265 -2.47 9.02 30.93
C TYR A 265 -2.53 10.48 31.40
N GLY A 266 -3.72 10.97 31.78
CA GLY A 266 -3.93 12.33 32.28
C GLY A 266 -3.76 13.41 31.22
N VAL A 267 -4.23 13.13 30.00
CA VAL A 267 -4.30 14.10 28.90
C VAL A 267 -5.76 14.32 28.55
N GLN A 268 -6.13 15.58 28.32
CA GLN A 268 -7.43 15.98 27.79
C GLN A 268 -7.23 16.71 26.47
N LEU A 269 -7.93 16.28 25.42
CA LEU A 269 -7.91 16.93 24.11
C LEU A 269 -9.17 17.76 23.93
N TRP A 270 -9.00 18.99 23.48
CA TRP A 270 -10.08 19.89 23.07
C TRP A 270 -9.80 20.39 21.64
N PRO A 271 -10.06 19.55 20.63
CA PRO A 271 -9.96 19.95 19.23
C PRO A 271 -11.14 20.83 18.83
N ILE A 272 -10.84 21.95 18.19
CA ILE A 272 -11.83 22.86 17.62
C ILE A 272 -11.81 22.67 16.10
N LEU A 273 -13.01 22.53 15.52
CA LEU A 273 -13.26 22.17 14.13
C LEU A 273 -14.34 23.11 13.58
N GLN A 274 -14.24 23.48 12.31
CA GLN A 274 -15.27 24.32 11.67
C GLN A 274 -16.49 23.50 11.25
N ASP A 275 -16.27 22.28 10.77
CA ASP A 275 -17.32 21.37 10.32
C ASP A 275 -16.90 19.90 10.45
N VAL A 276 -17.86 18.99 10.25
CA VAL A 276 -17.59 17.55 10.26
C VAL A 276 -16.76 17.09 9.05
N HIS A 277 -16.79 17.82 7.93
CA HIS A 277 -16.05 17.48 6.72
C HIS A 277 -14.55 17.59 6.92
N GLN A 278 -14.05 18.58 7.64
CA GLN A 278 -12.63 18.73 7.99
C GLN A 278 -12.11 17.51 8.75
N LEU A 279 -12.90 17.04 9.73
CA LEU A 279 -12.56 15.86 10.51
C LEU A 279 -12.56 14.59 9.64
N ARG A 280 -13.59 14.42 8.80
CA ARG A 280 -13.69 13.28 7.87
C ARG A 280 -12.62 13.30 6.79
N ALA A 281 -12.25 14.46 6.26
CA ALA A 281 -11.19 14.63 5.27
C ALA A 281 -9.82 14.23 5.86
N THR A 282 -9.61 14.52 7.14
CA THR A 282 -8.33 14.28 7.82
C THR A 282 -8.19 12.84 8.34
N TYR A 283 -9.25 12.27 8.92
CA TYR A 283 -9.20 10.98 9.62
C TYR A 283 -10.03 9.87 8.95
N GLY A 284 -10.74 10.17 7.85
CA GLY A 284 -11.54 9.21 7.09
C GLY A 284 -12.55 8.48 7.96
N GLN A 285 -12.57 7.14 7.87
CA GLN A 285 -13.47 6.28 8.66
C GLN A 285 -13.26 6.41 10.17
N ARG A 286 -12.08 6.88 10.62
CA ARG A 286 -11.76 7.02 12.04
C ARG A 286 -12.32 8.30 12.64
N ALA A 287 -12.83 9.24 11.82
CA ALA A 287 -13.48 10.45 12.32
C ALA A 287 -14.61 10.17 13.33
N GLY A 288 -15.39 9.10 13.11
CA GLY A 288 -16.45 8.69 14.03
C GLY A 288 -15.94 8.36 15.45
N THR A 289 -14.69 7.90 15.58
CA THR A 289 -14.10 7.59 16.89
C THR A 289 -13.80 8.84 17.72
N PHE A 290 -13.63 10.00 17.09
CA PHE A 290 -13.47 11.27 17.80
C PHE A 290 -14.79 11.68 18.43
N LEU A 291 -15.89 11.58 17.67
CA LEU A 291 -17.23 11.90 18.15
C LEU A 291 -17.70 10.93 19.23
N SER A 292 -17.43 9.63 19.08
CA SER A 292 -17.88 8.61 20.05
C SER A 292 -17.10 8.63 21.37
N ASN A 293 -15.84 9.07 21.36
CA ASN A 293 -15.01 9.15 22.56
C ASN A 293 -15.01 10.54 23.21
N ALA A 294 -15.65 11.54 22.59
CA ALA A 294 -15.80 12.86 23.19
C ALA A 294 -16.71 12.77 24.41
N GLY A 295 -16.20 13.16 25.59
CA GLY A 295 -17.01 13.26 26.79
C GLY A 295 -18.06 14.37 26.71
N VAL A 296 -17.72 15.44 26.00
CA VAL A 296 -18.60 16.57 25.66
C VAL A 296 -18.38 16.91 24.19
N LEU A 297 -19.47 17.03 23.44
CA LEU A 297 -19.50 17.63 22.11
C LEU A 297 -20.24 18.96 22.19
N GLN A 298 -19.56 20.05 21.84
CA GLN A 298 -20.10 21.40 21.77
C GLN A 298 -20.35 21.74 20.30
N VAL A 299 -21.53 22.26 19.99
CA VAL A 299 -21.93 22.61 18.63
C VAL A 299 -22.47 24.03 18.60
N PHE A 300 -21.77 24.89 17.85
CA PHE A 300 -22.13 26.27 17.55
C PHE A 300 -22.53 26.39 16.09
N GLY A 301 -23.46 27.29 15.77
CA GLY A 301 -23.78 27.76 14.42
C GLY A 301 -23.53 26.78 13.26
N VAL A 302 -24.42 25.79 13.08
CA VAL A 302 -24.27 24.76 12.04
C VAL A 302 -24.77 25.28 10.70
N ASN A 303 -23.87 25.38 9.71
CA ASN A 303 -24.24 25.91 8.38
C ASN A 303 -24.44 24.82 7.31
N ASP A 304 -23.67 23.73 7.37
CA ASP A 304 -23.71 22.69 6.34
C ASP A 304 -24.74 21.58 6.63
N HIS A 305 -25.23 20.95 5.57
CA HIS A 305 -26.30 19.95 5.67
C HIS A 305 -25.87 18.66 6.38
N ASP A 306 -24.63 18.21 6.19
CA ASP A 306 -24.17 16.94 6.74
C ASP A 306 -23.93 17.03 8.24
N SER A 307 -23.36 18.14 8.72
CA SER A 307 -23.25 18.45 10.15
C SER A 307 -24.63 18.63 10.78
N ALA A 308 -25.56 19.32 10.10
CA ALA A 308 -26.92 19.48 10.62
C ALA A 308 -27.66 18.15 10.77
N ARG A 309 -27.48 17.25 9.79
CA ARG A 309 -28.02 15.89 9.86
C ARG A 309 -27.40 15.10 11.00
N LEU A 310 -26.07 15.15 11.14
CA LEU A 310 -25.37 14.51 12.27
C LEU A 310 -25.91 14.99 13.62
N VAL A 311 -26.09 16.30 13.78
CA VAL A 311 -26.60 16.90 15.03
C VAL A 311 -28.06 16.49 15.28
N SER A 312 -28.90 16.51 14.25
CA SER A 312 -30.28 16.03 14.33
C SER A 312 -30.36 14.54 14.74
N ASP A 313 -29.50 13.71 14.17
CA ASP A 313 -29.39 12.29 14.50
C ASP A 313 -28.89 12.09 15.95
N LEU A 314 -27.97 12.94 16.44
CA LEU A 314 -27.48 12.92 17.83
C LEU A 314 -28.52 13.37 18.85
N LEU A 315 -29.39 14.32 18.48
CA LEU A 315 -30.51 14.77 19.33
C LEU A 315 -31.58 13.69 19.49
N GLY A 316 -31.76 12.86 18.46
CA GLY A 316 -32.74 11.79 18.44
C GLY A 316 -34.16 12.27 18.11
N GLN A 317 -35.15 11.46 18.50
CA GLN A 317 -36.54 11.66 18.14
C GLN A 317 -37.41 11.84 19.39
N GLU A 318 -38.43 12.68 19.29
CA GLU A 318 -39.53 12.82 20.23
C GLU A 318 -40.81 12.18 19.68
N THR A 319 -41.74 11.83 20.58
CA THR A 319 -43.08 11.37 20.21
C THR A 319 -44.04 12.54 20.23
N VAL A 320 -44.62 12.86 19.07
CA VAL A 320 -45.66 13.88 18.93
C VAL A 320 -47.01 13.18 18.84
N VAL A 321 -47.98 13.65 19.63
CA VAL A 321 -49.36 13.15 19.63
C VAL A 321 -50.22 14.09 18.80
N PHE A 322 -50.74 13.59 17.68
CA PHE A 322 -51.71 14.29 16.85
C PHE A 322 -53.12 13.87 17.27
N GLN A 323 -53.93 14.84 17.69
CA GLN A 323 -55.36 14.61 17.94
C GLN A 323 -56.14 15.01 16.70
N THR A 324 -56.69 14.02 15.99
CA THR A 324 -57.56 14.22 14.84
C THR A 324 -59.00 14.28 15.33
N MET A 325 -59.64 15.43 15.18
CA MET A 325 -61.06 15.62 15.48
C MET A 325 -61.88 15.42 14.20
N SER A 326 -62.68 14.35 14.16
CA SER A 326 -63.60 14.08 13.07
C SER A 326 -65.03 14.40 13.50
N ARG A 327 -65.69 15.30 12.78
CA ARG A 327 -67.09 15.69 13.02
C ARG A 327 -67.98 15.11 11.92
N ALA A 328 -68.87 14.19 12.28
CA ALA A 328 -69.88 13.70 11.36
C ALA A 328 -70.93 14.79 11.11
N LEU A 329 -71.17 15.14 9.85
CA LEU A 329 -72.10 16.20 9.43
C LEU A 329 -73.56 15.71 9.26
N ASP A 330 -73.82 14.40 9.34
CA ASP A 330 -75.06 13.81 8.79
C ASP A 330 -75.75 12.79 9.73
N ALA A 331 -75.97 13.17 10.99
CA ALA A 331 -76.89 12.45 11.88
C ALA A 331 -77.46 13.42 12.93
N GLU A 332 -78.74 13.26 13.28
CA GLU A 332 -79.50 14.04 14.30
C GLU A 332 -78.83 14.11 15.69
N LYS A 333 -77.73 13.39 15.91
CA LYS A 333 -76.86 13.52 17.08
C LYS A 333 -75.44 13.87 16.63
N THR A 334 -74.94 15.02 17.03
CA THR A 334 -73.54 15.44 16.82
C THR A 334 -72.60 14.53 17.61
N GLY A 335 -72.07 13.48 16.98
CA GLY A 335 -70.97 12.69 17.49
C GLY A 335 -69.64 13.33 17.09
N ILE A 336 -68.87 13.83 18.06
CA ILE A 336 -67.47 14.21 17.87
C ILE A 336 -66.62 12.99 18.22
N THR A 337 -65.86 12.48 17.26
CA THR A 337 -64.91 11.39 17.49
C THR A 337 -63.50 11.96 17.54
N TYR A 338 -62.81 11.73 18.66
CA TYR A 338 -61.39 12.06 18.82
C TYR A 338 -60.56 10.81 18.49
N GLY A 339 -59.62 10.94 17.55
CA GLY A 339 -58.60 9.93 17.29
C GLY A 339 -57.24 10.46 17.70
N GLU A 340 -56.49 9.72 18.51
CA GLU A 340 -55.11 10.06 18.86
C GLU A 340 -54.15 9.21 18.03
N GLN A 341 -53.18 9.87 17.40
CA GLN A 341 -52.13 9.20 16.64
C GLN A 341 -50.76 9.66 17.15
N HIS A 342 -49.96 8.69 17.59
CA HIS A 342 -48.59 8.94 18.05
C HIS A 342 -47.64 8.78 16.87
N THR A 343 -46.77 9.76 16.63
CA THR A 343 -45.79 9.72 15.54
C THR A 343 -44.43 10.21 16.04
N ALA A 344 -43.35 9.56 15.61
CA ALA A 344 -42.00 9.97 15.93
C ALA A 344 -41.57 11.16 15.05
N ARG A 345 -40.93 12.17 15.64
CA ARG A 345 -40.40 13.36 14.98
C ARG A 345 -38.99 13.66 15.49
N PRO A 346 -38.04 14.13 14.65
CA PRO A 346 -36.74 14.58 15.16
C PRO A 346 -36.93 15.70 16.18
N LEU A 347 -36.18 15.66 17.29
CA LEU A 347 -36.27 16.70 18.32
C LEU A 347 -36.00 18.08 17.72
N LEU A 348 -34.98 18.16 16.86
CA LEU A 348 -34.81 19.24 15.89
C LEU A 348 -34.54 18.61 14.54
N THR A 349 -35.27 19.05 13.51
CA THR A 349 -34.98 18.71 12.12
C THR A 349 -33.65 19.33 11.68
N PRO A 350 -32.97 18.79 10.65
CA PRO A 350 -31.75 19.40 10.12
C PRO A 350 -31.93 20.86 9.68
N ASP A 351 -33.14 21.25 9.28
CA ASP A 351 -33.46 22.65 8.95
C ASP A 351 -33.56 23.52 10.21
N GLU A 352 -34.18 23.02 11.28
CA GLU A 352 -34.23 23.74 12.57
C GLU A 352 -32.85 23.86 13.22
N VAL A 353 -32.00 22.84 13.10
CA VAL A 353 -30.60 22.90 13.57
C VAL A 353 -29.82 24.01 12.87
N ARG A 354 -30.01 24.19 11.55
CA ARG A 354 -29.33 25.26 10.78
C ARG A 354 -29.87 26.65 11.08
N ASN A 355 -31.11 26.74 11.55
CA ASN A 355 -31.76 28.00 11.91
C ASN A 355 -31.69 28.28 13.43
N LEU A 356 -30.87 27.53 14.17
CA LEU A 356 -30.69 27.76 15.61
C LEU A 356 -30.11 29.17 15.82
N PRO A 357 -30.66 29.97 16.75
CA PRO A 357 -30.14 31.31 17.03
C PRO A 357 -28.65 31.31 17.40
N GLN A 358 -27.90 32.30 16.90
CA GLN A 358 -26.44 32.42 17.12
C GLN A 358 -26.03 32.67 18.57
N ASN A 359 -26.96 32.94 19.47
CA ASN A 359 -26.68 33.10 20.89
C ASN A 359 -26.88 31.80 21.68
N LEU A 360 -27.15 30.68 21.00
CA LEU A 360 -27.38 29.38 21.59
C LEU A 360 -26.41 28.34 21.03
N GLU A 361 -26.01 27.42 21.90
CA GLU A 361 -25.20 26.25 21.55
C GLU A 361 -25.92 24.96 21.97
N LEU A 362 -25.54 23.85 21.34
CA LEU A 362 -25.99 22.51 21.72
C LEU A 362 -24.84 21.75 22.37
N LEU A 363 -25.11 21.22 23.56
CA LEU A 363 -24.16 20.43 24.34
C LEU A 363 -24.63 18.98 24.42
N PHE A 364 -23.77 18.06 24.00
CA PHE A 364 -23.99 16.62 24.15
C PHE A 364 -23.00 16.07 25.16
N LEU A 365 -23.49 15.72 26.35
CA LEU A 365 -22.69 15.12 27.41
C LEU A 365 -22.95 13.62 27.48
N ALA A 366 -21.88 12.84 27.62
CA ALA A 366 -21.99 11.39 27.73
C ALA A 366 -22.90 10.97 28.90
N GLY A 367 -23.94 10.19 28.61
CA GLY A 367 -24.89 9.68 29.60
C GLY A 367 -25.95 10.68 30.06
N GLN A 368 -26.06 11.86 29.44
CA GLN A 368 -27.07 12.86 29.74
C GLN A 368 -27.91 13.21 28.52
N ARG A 369 -29.05 13.87 28.74
CA ARG A 369 -29.85 14.43 27.64
C ARG A 369 -29.12 15.64 27.03
N PRO A 370 -29.28 15.90 25.72
CA PRO A 370 -28.73 17.10 25.10
C PRO A 370 -29.22 18.37 25.80
N VAL A 371 -28.34 19.36 25.94
CA VAL A 371 -28.64 20.64 26.59
C VAL A 371 -28.54 21.76 25.57
N VAL A 372 -29.52 22.65 25.58
CA VAL A 372 -29.46 23.95 24.89
C VAL A 372 -28.87 24.95 25.88
N ALA A 373 -27.71 25.50 25.59
CA ALA A 373 -27.03 26.50 26.43
C ALA A 373 -26.88 27.82 25.66
N GLY A 374 -26.60 28.91 26.39
CA GLY A 374 -26.32 30.21 25.79
C GLY A 374 -24.84 30.35 25.47
N GLU A 375 -24.50 30.89 24.29
CA GLU A 375 -23.11 31.18 23.96
C GLU A 375 -22.54 32.25 24.90
N LEU A 376 -21.31 32.02 25.36
CA LEU A 376 -20.62 32.92 26.27
C LEU A 376 -19.72 33.90 25.51
N ALA A 377 -19.90 35.19 25.79
CA ALA A 377 -19.02 36.25 25.31
C ALA A 377 -18.30 36.90 26.48
N TYR A 378 -17.00 36.59 26.66
CA TYR A 378 -16.24 36.98 27.86
C TYR A 378 -16.24 38.50 28.12
N TYR A 379 -16.29 39.32 27.08
CA TYR A 379 -16.27 40.79 27.20
C TYR A 379 -17.63 41.40 27.56
N ALA A 380 -18.72 40.66 27.39
CA ALA A 380 -20.09 41.13 27.68
C ALA A 380 -20.62 40.55 29.00
N ASP A 381 -20.09 39.41 29.42
CA ASP A 381 -20.57 38.67 30.59
C ASP A 381 -19.91 39.18 31.90
N ALA A 382 -20.72 39.34 32.93
CA ALA A 382 -20.32 39.89 34.21
C ALA A 382 -19.34 38.98 34.97
N GLU A 383 -19.41 37.65 34.75
CA GLU A 383 -18.55 36.67 35.43
C GLU A 383 -17.07 36.83 35.09
N PHE A 384 -16.74 37.37 33.91
CA PHE A 384 -15.36 37.55 33.46
C PHE A 384 -14.79 38.95 33.69
N ARG A 385 -15.55 39.86 34.32
CA ARG A 385 -15.07 41.22 34.58
C ARG A 385 -13.80 41.21 35.42
N GLY A 386 -12.75 41.87 34.92
CA GLY A 386 -11.45 41.95 35.59
C GLY A 386 -10.57 40.70 35.41
N LEU A 387 -11.01 39.71 34.62
CA LEU A 387 -10.21 38.53 34.25
C LEU A 387 -9.53 38.65 32.88
N TYR A 388 -9.78 39.74 32.16
CA TYR A 388 -9.18 40.00 30.84
C TYR A 388 -8.65 41.44 30.78
N ASP A 389 -7.60 41.63 29.98
CA ASP A 389 -7.09 42.95 29.64
C ASP A 389 -8.05 43.63 28.66
N ALA A 390 -8.34 44.91 28.89
CA ALA A 390 -9.17 45.67 27.97
C ALA A 390 -8.54 45.66 26.55
N PRO A 391 -9.36 45.49 25.50
CA PRO A 391 -8.87 45.28 24.13
C PRO A 391 -8.05 46.44 23.58
#